data_AF-A0A6H2A0X5-F1
#
_entry.id   AF-A0A6H2A0X5-F1
#
_cell.length_a   1.000
_cell.length_b   1.000
_cell.length_c   1.000
_cell.angle_alpha   90.00
_cell.angle_beta   90.00
_cell.angle_gamma   90.00
#
_symmetry.space_group_name_H-M   'P 1'
#
loop_
_entity.id
_entity.type
_entity.pdbx_description
1 polymer ?
#
loop_
_entity_poly.entity_id
_entity_poly.type
_entity_poly.pdbx_seq_one_letter_code
_entity_poly.pdbx_strand_id
1 'polypeptide(L)'
;MRKITKPEVICEHCGSILKSAEYEEFCDYCKRKIEIGTYFDISTFFKDFDQHSEKDRFCSIKCLKDWISNYPYNIEKVSFISLPYVHDLEVLKELLNL
;
A
#
# COMPACT_ATOMS: atom_id res chain seq x y z
N MET A 1 2.77 -3.45 -3.97
CA MET A 1 3.14 -2.07 -3.61
C MET A 1 4.04 -1.38 -4.65
N ARG A 2 3.50 -0.38 -5.37
CA ARG A 2 4.27 0.48 -6.29
C ARG A 2 4.85 1.71 -5.60
N LYS A 3 6.17 1.93 -5.79
CA LYS A 3 6.91 3.08 -5.27
C LYS A 3 7.72 3.76 -6.38
N ILE A 4 7.78 5.09 -6.35
CA ILE A 4 8.69 5.88 -7.19
C ILE A 4 9.64 6.64 -6.26
N THR A 5 10.94 6.40 -6.42
CA THR A 5 11.98 7.11 -5.66
C THR A 5 12.39 8.36 -6.42
N LYS A 6 12.28 9.53 -5.78
CA LYS A 6 12.86 10.78 -6.23
C LYS A 6 14.28 10.86 -5.63
N PRO A 7 15.32 10.96 -6.46
CA PRO A 7 16.69 11.03 -5.97
C PRO A 7 16.90 12.31 -5.15
N GLU A 8 17.88 12.27 -4.25
CA GLU A 8 18.32 13.46 -3.53
C GLU A 8 18.87 14.51 -4.50
N VAL A 9 18.69 15.78 -4.14
CA VAL A 9 19.24 16.92 -4.89
C VAL A 9 20.42 17.46 -4.12
N ILE A 10 21.60 17.46 -4.73
CA ILE A 10 22.87 17.90 -4.12
C ILE A 10 23.31 19.21 -4.79
N CYS A 11 23.84 20.14 -3.99
CA CYS A 11 24.46 21.36 -4.51
C CYS A 11 25.78 21.02 -5.23
N GLU A 12 25.88 21.33 -6.52
CA GLU A 12 27.07 21.02 -7.33
C GLU A 12 28.34 21.77 -6.89
N HIS A 13 28.19 22.87 -6.11
CA HIS A 13 29.32 23.68 -5.67
C HIS A 13 29.90 23.28 -4.31
N CYS A 14 29.06 22.88 -3.36
CA CYS A 14 29.50 22.58 -1.98
C CYS A 14 29.16 21.16 -1.52
N GLY A 15 28.47 20.36 -2.34
CA GLY A 15 28.09 18.99 -2.00
C GLY A 15 27.02 18.87 -0.91
N SER A 16 26.42 19.98 -0.46
CA SER A 16 25.34 19.95 0.54
C SER A 16 24.05 19.39 -0.05
N ILE A 17 23.32 18.61 0.73
CA ILE A 17 21.99 18.08 0.36
C ILE A 17 20.99 19.23 0.38
N LEU A 18 20.43 19.55 -0.79
CA LEU A 18 19.39 20.56 -0.96
C LEU A 18 17.98 19.97 -0.79
N LYS A 19 17.79 18.71 -1.19
CA LYS A 19 16.56 17.95 -0.97
C LYS A 19 16.91 16.50 -0.69
N SER A 20 16.34 15.93 0.37
CA SER A 20 16.44 14.51 0.68
C SER A 20 15.75 13.67 -0.39
N ALA A 21 16.19 12.42 -0.55
CA ALA A 21 15.46 11.44 -1.33
C ALA A 21 14.05 11.24 -0.74
N GLU A 22 13.04 11.28 -1.60
CA GLU A 22 11.64 11.07 -1.23
C GLU A 22 11.11 9.87 -2.00
N TYR A 23 10.12 9.18 -1.42
CA TYR A 23 9.39 8.15 -2.15
C TYR A 23 7.91 8.53 -2.24
N GLU A 24 7.33 8.30 -3.41
CA GLU A 24 5.90 8.40 -3.64
C GLU A 24 5.31 6.99 -3.74
N GLU A 25 4.23 6.76 -3.02
CA GLU A 25 3.50 5.49 -3.03
C GLU A 25 2.21 5.65 -3.80
N PHE A 26 1.82 4.58 -4.52
CA PHE A 26 0.67 4.59 -5.39
C PHE A 26 -0.27 3.43 -5.07
N CYS A 27 -1.57 3.69 -5.19
CA CYS A 27 -2.60 2.68 -4.98
C CYS A 27 -2.40 1.50 -5.93
N ASP A 28 -2.31 0.29 -5.39
CA ASP A 28 -2.10 -0.92 -6.18
C ASP A 28 -3.33 -1.26 -7.05
N TYR A 29 -4.51 -0.70 -6.75
CA TYR A 29 -5.69 -0.79 -7.61
C TYR A 29 -5.75 0.34 -8.66
N CYS A 30 -6.06 1.59 -8.25
CA CYS A 30 -6.34 2.70 -9.19
C CYS A 30 -5.13 3.50 -9.66
N LYS A 31 -3.92 3.18 -9.17
CA LYS A 31 -2.64 3.83 -9.54
C LYS A 31 -2.53 5.33 -9.22
N ARG A 32 -3.48 5.90 -8.48
CA ARG A 32 -3.37 7.27 -7.94
C ARG A 32 -2.36 7.30 -6.79
N LYS A 33 -1.71 8.45 -6.63
CA LYS A 33 -0.79 8.72 -5.51
C LYS A 33 -1.55 8.58 -4.18
N ILE A 34 -0.92 7.94 -3.21
CA ILE A 34 -1.42 7.83 -1.85
C ILE A 34 -0.94 9.05 -1.06
N GLU A 35 -1.86 9.72 -0.38
CA GLU A 35 -1.55 10.77 0.56
C GLU A 35 -1.13 10.18 1.91
N ILE A 36 -0.20 10.87 2.59
CA ILE A 36 0.37 10.39 3.85
C ILE A 36 -0.75 10.25 4.89
N GLY A 37 -0.82 9.08 5.53
CA GLY A 37 -1.71 8.84 6.68
C GLY A 37 -3.07 8.22 6.36
N THR A 38 -3.51 8.20 5.09
CA THR A 38 -4.82 7.63 4.73
C THR A 38 -4.68 6.54 3.67
N TYR A 39 -4.44 5.31 4.11
CA TYR A 39 -4.39 4.14 3.23
C TYR A 39 -4.74 2.86 3.97
N PHE A 40 -5.03 1.80 3.20
CA PHE A 40 -5.31 0.46 3.68
C PHE A 40 -4.25 -0.49 3.18
N ASP A 41 -3.63 -1.23 4.09
CA ASP A 41 -2.66 -2.27 3.76
C ASP A 41 -3.26 -3.65 3.95
N ILE A 42 -3.08 -4.50 2.94
CA ILE A 42 -3.39 -5.93 3.01
C ILE A 42 -2.14 -6.73 2.72
N SER A 43 -1.94 -7.80 3.48
CA SER A 43 -0.95 -8.83 3.22
C SER A 43 -1.64 -10.13 2.80
N THR A 44 -1.28 -10.65 1.63
CA THR A 44 -1.72 -11.96 1.14
C THR A 44 -0.63 -12.99 1.41
N PHE A 45 -1.01 -14.11 2.02
CA PHE A 45 -0.11 -15.21 2.33
C PHE A 45 -0.52 -16.44 1.53
N PHE A 46 0.39 -16.94 0.69
CA PHE A 46 0.14 -18.08 -0.17
C PHE A 46 0.48 -19.41 0.51
N LYS A 47 -0.17 -20.49 0.08
CA LYS A 47 0.16 -21.86 0.46
C LYS A 47 1.56 -22.17 -0.02
N ASP A 48 2.35 -22.83 0.83
CA ASP A 48 3.70 -23.30 0.53
C ASP A 48 4.76 -22.21 0.30
N PHE A 49 4.45 -20.93 0.61
CA PHE A 49 5.41 -19.83 0.61
C PHE A 49 5.78 -19.47 2.05
N ASP A 50 6.84 -20.10 2.57
CA ASP A 50 7.17 -20.03 3.99
C ASP A 50 7.60 -18.64 4.50
N GLN A 51 7.90 -17.66 3.64
CA GLN A 51 8.43 -16.35 4.09
C GLN A 51 8.03 -15.13 3.25
N HIS A 52 7.18 -15.26 2.23
CA HIS A 52 6.83 -14.14 1.35
C HIS A 52 5.33 -13.86 1.37
N SER A 53 4.96 -12.73 1.96
CA SER A 53 3.63 -12.13 1.81
C SER A 53 3.66 -11.11 0.68
N GLU A 54 2.67 -11.13 -0.20
CA GLU A 54 2.43 -10.01 -1.11
C GLU A 54 1.71 -8.89 -0.36
N LYS A 55 2.23 -7.66 -0.49
CA LYS A 55 1.67 -6.47 0.18
C LYS A 55 1.04 -5.54 -0.85
N ASP A 56 -0.25 -5.31 -0.67
CA ASP A 56 -1.05 -4.41 -1.48
C ASP A 56 -1.54 -3.23 -0.64
N ARG A 57 -1.43 -2.03 -1.22
CA ARG A 57 -1.82 -0.77 -0.57
C ARG A 57 -2.89 -0.04 -1.37
N PHE A 58 -3.93 0.42 -0.69
CA PHE A 58 -5.09 1.07 -1.31
C PHE A 58 -5.31 2.47 -0.76
N CYS A 59 -5.57 3.44 -1.64
CA CYS A 59 -5.84 4.83 -1.26
C CYS A 59 -7.26 5.06 -0.70
N SER A 60 -8.15 4.07 -0.77
CA SER A 60 -9.53 4.22 -0.29
C SER A 60 -10.19 2.87 -0.06
N ILE A 61 -11.24 2.85 0.75
CA ILE A 61 -12.02 1.66 1.02
C ILE A 61 -12.69 1.10 -0.24
N LYS A 62 -13.11 1.99 -1.15
CA LYS A 62 -13.68 1.59 -2.43
C LYS A 62 -12.68 0.79 -3.26
N CYS A 63 -11.44 1.29 -3.39
CA CYS A 63 -10.40 0.57 -4.11
C CYS A 63 -10.11 -0.80 -3.48
N LEU A 64 -10.13 -0.89 -2.15
CA LEU A 64 -9.98 -2.16 -1.46
C LEU A 64 -11.11 -3.13 -1.79
N LYS A 65 -12.38 -2.69 -1.66
CA LYS A 65 -13.57 -3.51 -1.96
C LYS A 65 -13.59 -3.98 -3.41
N ASP A 66 -13.26 -3.09 -4.34
CA ASP A 66 -13.19 -3.40 -5.77
C ASP A 66 -12.07 -4.41 -6.06
N TRP A 67 -10.92 -4.29 -5.39
CA TRP A 67 -9.83 -5.25 -5.50
C TRP A 67 -10.18 -6.63 -4.93
N ILE A 68 -10.84 -6.71 -3.77
CA ILE A 68 -11.33 -7.99 -3.21
C ILE A 68 -12.32 -8.65 -4.18
N SER A 69 -13.21 -7.86 -4.77
CA SER A 69 -14.23 -8.36 -5.71
C SER A 69 -13.62 -8.86 -7.03
N ASN A 70 -12.49 -8.28 -7.43
CA ASN A 70 -11.76 -8.64 -8.65
C ASN A 70 -10.41 -9.28 -8.31
N TYR A 71 -10.37 -10.09 -7.25
CA TYR A 71 -9.14 -10.57 -6.63
C TYR A 71 -8.19 -11.16 -7.70
N PRO A 72 -7.01 -10.54 -7.92
CA PRO A 72 -6.22 -10.81 -9.12
C PRO A 72 -5.40 -12.11 -9.02
N TYR A 73 -5.38 -12.74 -7.85
CA TYR A 73 -4.61 -13.95 -7.59
C TYR A 73 -5.48 -15.21 -7.62
N ASN A 74 -4.86 -16.36 -7.85
CA ASN A 74 -5.54 -17.64 -7.73
C ASN A 74 -5.85 -17.91 -6.25
N ILE A 75 -7.13 -17.82 -5.89
CA ILE A 75 -7.62 -17.98 -4.51
C ILE A 75 -7.32 -19.37 -3.92
N GLU A 76 -7.21 -20.41 -4.75
CA GLU A 76 -6.89 -21.76 -4.30
C GLU A 76 -5.49 -21.86 -3.70
N LYS A 77 -4.59 -20.96 -4.12
CA LYS A 77 -3.22 -20.84 -3.61
C LYS A 77 -3.11 -19.93 -2.40
N VAL A 78 -4.18 -19.28 -1.97
CA VAL A 78 -4.15 -18.38 -0.81
C VAL A 78 -4.43 -19.17 0.46
N SER A 79 -3.55 -19.00 1.45
CA SER A 79 -3.74 -19.54 2.81
C SER A 79 -4.60 -18.59 3.63
N PHE A 80 -4.20 -17.32 3.70
CA PHE A 80 -4.95 -16.28 4.38
C PHE A 80 -4.64 -14.90 3.82
N ILE A 81 -5.58 -13.98 4.03
CA ILE A 81 -5.45 -12.56 3.71
C ILE A 81 -5.62 -11.81 5.04
N SER A 82 -4.71 -10.88 5.36
CA SER A 82 -4.82 -10.09 6.58
C SER A 82 -6.04 -9.16 6.52
N LEU A 83 -6.58 -8.82 7.68
CA LEU A 83 -7.49 -7.68 7.77
C LEU A 83 -6.76 -6.40 7.32
N PRO A 84 -7.47 -5.44 6.70
CA PRO A 84 -6.86 -4.19 6.32
C PRO A 84 -6.37 -3.46 7.58
N TYR A 85 -5.09 -3.12 7.62
CA TYR A 85 -4.60 -2.23 8.65
C TYR A 85 -5.08 -0.81 8.34
N VAL A 86 -5.81 -0.21 9.26
CA VAL A 86 -6.36 1.14 9.13
C VAL A 86 -5.55 2.07 10.02
N HIS A 87 -4.91 3.06 9.40
CA HIS A 87 -4.11 4.06 10.14
C HIS A 87 -4.96 5.10 10.88
N ASP A 88 -6.25 5.19 10.55
CA ASP A 88 -7.21 6.14 11.12
C ASP A 88 -8.39 5.40 11.80
N LEU A 89 -8.59 5.66 13.09
CA LEU A 89 -9.64 5.05 13.91
C LEU A 89 -11.06 5.44 13.47
N GLU A 90 -11.26 6.63 12.91
CA GLU A 90 -12.58 7.04 12.41
C GLU A 90 -12.96 6.26 11.15
N VAL A 91 -11.97 6.04 10.26
CA VAL A 91 -12.12 5.19 9.07
C VAL A 91 -12.40 3.73 9.46
N LEU A 92 -11.83 3.25 10.57
CA LEU A 92 -12.10 1.90 11.08
C LEU A 92 -13.55 1.74 11.56
N LYS A 93 -14.13 2.75 12.19
CA LYS A 93 -15.53 2.75 12.64
C LYS A 93 -16.49 2.68 11.46
N GLU A 94 -16.27 3.52 10.43
CA GLU A 94 -17.03 3.47 9.18
C GLU A 94 -16.96 2.09 8.51
N LEU A 95 -15.80 1.44 8.61
CA LEU A 95 -15.56 0.12 8.04
C LEU A 95 -16.35 -1.00 8.72
N LEU A 96 -16.48 -0.92 10.04
CA LEU A 96 -17.09 -1.95 10.87
C LEU A 96 -18.59 -1.73 11.11
N ASN A 97 -19.18 -0.66 10.53
CA ASN A 97 -20.52 -0.17 10.89
C ASN A 97 -20.69 0.00 12.41
N LEU A 98 -19.65 0.50 13.08
CA LEU A 98 -19.63 0.78 14.53
C LEU A 98 -19.84 2.26 14.80
#